data_AF-A0A6F9CRS7-F1
#
_entry.id   AF-A0A6F9CRS7-F1
#
_cell.length_a   1.000
_cell.length_b   1.000
_cell.length_c   1.000
_cell.angle_alpha   90.00
_cell.angle_beta   90.00
_cell.angle_gamma   90.00
#
_symmetry.space_group_name_H-M   'P 1'
#
loop_
_entity.id
_entity.type
_entity.pdbx_description
1 polymer ?
#
loop_
_entity_poly.entity_id
_entity_poly.type
_entity_poly.pdbx_seq_one_letter_code
_entity_poly.pdbx_strand_id
1 'polypeptide(L)'
;MSSGSKREREQRKKLQHFLTDLALLGSLQEVNCTLFLLAGYAKYGRPYAWIRSNHERLVNIGGTDSMVKDTPMKLKAITDWGSQGIRVWDVVSELVCLCTVPSPSNPFALDMRYLKNLPLPERFLVSGALLNFLETYAVYGNRDELHYDKVVEEVKSLRRLHVQTLSEVQRRPGRSTRPATPASGESSEEE
;
A
#
# COMPACT_ATOMS: atom_id res chain seq x y z
N MET A 1 1.24 20.69 33.90
CA MET A 1 1.79 20.68 32.52
C MET A 1 1.97 19.25 31.97
N SER A 2 0.91 18.44 31.74
CA SER A 2 1.15 17.00 31.39
C SER A 2 0.19 16.33 30.39
N SER A 3 -0.99 16.90 30.09
CA SER A 3 -1.93 16.28 29.14
C SER A 3 -1.52 16.49 27.66
N GLY A 4 -0.99 17.66 27.32
CA GLY A 4 -0.58 18.00 25.94
C GLY A 4 0.54 17.11 25.40
N SER A 5 1.58 16.85 26.21
CA SER A 5 2.72 16.02 25.80
C SER A 5 2.35 14.55 25.61
N LYS A 6 1.45 14.00 26.44
CA LYS A 6 0.97 12.62 26.30
C LYS A 6 0.17 12.43 25.01
N ARG A 7 -0.78 13.33 24.74
CA ARG A 7 -1.59 13.30 23.50
C ARG A 7 -0.72 13.46 22.26
N GLU A 8 0.25 14.37 22.28
CA GLU A 8 1.18 14.56 21.16
C GLU A 8 2.02 13.31 20.88
N ARG A 9 2.55 12.66 21.92
CA ARG A 9 3.32 11.43 21.79
C ARG A 9 2.48 10.29 21.20
N GLU A 10 1.23 10.19 21.59
CA GLU A 10 0.28 9.21 21.06
C GLU A 10 -0.03 9.47 19.58
N GLN A 11 -0.26 10.73 19.19
CA GLN A 11 -0.47 11.08 17.78
C GLN A 11 0.76 10.80 16.92
N ARG A 12 1.97 11.05 17.43
CA ARG A 12 3.22 10.69 16.72
C ARG A 12 3.35 9.19 16.51
N LYS A 13 3.05 8.38 17.53
CA LYS A 13 3.03 6.90 17.40
C LYS A 13 2.00 6.46 16.39
N LYS A 14 0.77 6.98 16.48
CA LYS A 14 -0.32 6.68 15.54
C LYS A 14 0.08 7.01 14.11
N LEU A 15 0.74 8.14 13.89
CA LEU A 15 1.23 8.57 12.59
C LEU A 15 2.37 7.69 12.07
N GLN A 16 3.28 7.26 12.94
CA GLN A 16 4.34 6.35 12.57
C GLN A 16 3.79 4.98 12.14
N HIS A 17 2.81 4.45 12.87
CA HIS A 17 2.10 3.24 12.47
C HIS A 17 1.42 3.43 11.11
N PHE A 18 0.74 4.56 10.90
CA PHE A 18 0.12 4.88 9.61
C PHE A 18 1.10 4.85 8.44
N LEU A 19 2.25 5.50 8.59
CA LEU A 19 3.27 5.53 7.54
C LEU A 19 3.91 4.16 7.32
N THR A 20 4.03 3.36 8.37
CA THR A 20 4.54 1.99 8.27
C THR A 20 3.55 1.10 7.50
N ASP A 21 2.28 1.17 7.86
CA ASP A 21 1.20 0.41 7.21
C ASP A 21 1.08 0.78 5.72
N LEU A 22 1.26 2.06 5.38
CA LEU A 22 1.29 2.52 3.98
C LEU A 22 2.57 2.14 3.24
N ALA A 23 3.74 2.24 3.88
CA ALA A 23 5.01 1.93 3.24
C ALA A 23 5.10 0.46 2.80
N LEU A 24 4.41 -0.44 3.51
CA LEU A 24 4.29 -1.84 3.11
C LEU A 24 3.56 -2.00 1.77
N LEU A 25 2.64 -1.10 1.41
CA LEU A 25 1.79 -1.27 0.22
C LEU A 25 2.51 -1.05 -1.12
N GLY A 26 3.74 -0.51 -1.14
CA GLY A 26 4.56 -0.34 -2.35
C GLY A 26 3.94 0.59 -3.42
N SER A 27 4.76 1.08 -4.35
CA SER A 27 4.31 1.96 -5.44
C SER A 27 4.59 1.32 -6.80
N LEU A 28 3.55 1.09 -7.59
CA LEU A 28 3.66 0.69 -9.00
C LEU A 28 3.14 1.85 -9.85
N GLN A 29 3.99 2.39 -10.71
CA GLN A 29 3.68 3.54 -11.56
C GLN A 29 3.00 3.05 -12.84
N GLU A 30 1.68 3.26 -12.97
CA GLU A 30 0.94 2.90 -14.18
C GLU A 30 0.04 4.01 -14.71
N VAL A 31 -0.15 3.99 -16.03
CA VAL A 31 -0.69 5.08 -16.87
C VAL A 31 -2.20 5.31 -16.71
N ASN A 32 -2.90 4.46 -15.95
CA ASN A 32 -4.34 4.58 -15.65
C ASN A 32 -4.63 4.60 -14.13
N CYS A 33 -3.65 5.01 -13.32
CA CYS A 33 -3.81 5.09 -11.87
C CYS A 33 -4.03 6.53 -11.41
N THR A 34 -4.90 6.72 -10.41
CA THR A 34 -4.88 7.96 -9.64
C THR A 34 -3.75 7.89 -8.64
N LEU A 35 -2.81 8.83 -8.73
CA LEU A 35 -1.66 8.88 -7.85
C LEU A 35 -1.91 9.90 -6.74
N PHE A 36 -1.77 9.44 -5.49
CA PHE A 36 -1.79 10.30 -4.31
C PHE A 36 -0.42 10.29 -3.63
N LEU A 37 -0.01 11.45 -3.12
CA LEU A 37 1.06 11.56 -2.15
C LEU A 37 0.44 11.57 -0.75
N LEU A 38 0.82 10.61 0.08
CA LEU A 38 0.45 10.58 1.50
C LEU A 38 1.68 10.92 2.33
N ALA A 39 1.56 11.90 3.22
CA ALA A 39 2.64 12.29 4.11
C ALA A 39 2.13 12.41 5.55
N GLY A 40 3.01 12.08 6.50
CA GLY A 40 2.76 12.20 7.93
C GLY A 40 3.87 12.99 8.60
N TYR A 41 3.59 14.24 8.96
CA TYR A 41 4.56 15.06 9.68
C TYR A 41 4.23 15.06 11.18
N ALA A 42 5.18 14.62 12.00
CA ALA A 42 5.04 14.60 13.45
C ALA A 42 4.65 15.96 14.05
N LYS A 43 5.14 17.06 13.45
CA LYS A 43 4.82 18.44 13.85
C LYS A 43 3.32 18.76 13.79
N TYR A 44 2.59 18.16 12.85
CA TYR A 44 1.17 18.45 12.62
C TYR A 44 0.23 17.41 13.25
N GLY A 45 0.77 16.28 13.71
CA GLY A 45 0.00 15.27 14.45
C GLY A 45 -1.09 14.54 13.64
N ARG A 46 -1.10 14.66 12.31
CA ARG A 46 -2.04 14.00 11.40
C ARG A 46 -1.43 13.77 10.01
N PRO A 47 -1.94 12.81 9.24
CA PRO A 47 -1.54 12.63 7.85
C PRO A 47 -2.14 13.71 6.95
N TYR A 48 -1.60 13.82 5.74
CA TYR A 48 -2.04 14.70 4.67
C TYR A 48 -1.95 13.96 3.34
N ALA A 49 -2.88 14.25 2.42
CA ALA A 49 -2.95 13.64 1.10
C ALA A 49 -2.91 14.74 0.02
N TRP A 50 -2.20 14.51 -1.08
CA TRP A 50 -2.21 15.38 -2.27
C TRP A 50 -2.48 14.54 -3.51
N ILE A 51 -3.15 15.11 -4.50
CA ILE A 51 -3.30 14.51 -5.82
C ILE A 51 -2.04 14.82 -6.64
N ARG A 52 -1.44 13.79 -7.23
CA ARG A 52 -0.27 13.94 -8.11
C ARG A 52 -0.57 13.57 -9.56
N SER A 53 -1.61 12.78 -9.83
CA SER A 53 -2.10 12.52 -11.19
C SER A 53 -2.97 13.66 -11.71
N ASN A 54 -2.98 13.88 -13.02
CA ASN A 54 -3.93 14.79 -13.69
C ASN A 54 -5.31 14.12 -13.83
N HIS A 55 -5.91 13.66 -12.72
CA HIS A 55 -7.23 13.05 -12.74
C HIS A 55 -8.30 14.15 -12.82
N GLU A 56 -8.82 14.43 -14.01
CA GLU A 56 -9.67 15.60 -14.34
C GLU A 56 -10.77 15.88 -13.30
N ARG A 57 -11.42 14.82 -12.79
CA ARG A 57 -12.48 14.95 -11.78
C ARG A 57 -12.00 15.48 -10.43
N LEU A 58 -10.78 15.13 -10.03
CA LEU A 58 -10.19 15.56 -8.76
C LEU A 58 -9.48 16.91 -8.89
N VAL A 59 -9.03 17.25 -10.10
CA VAL A 59 -8.50 18.59 -10.42
C VAL A 59 -9.60 19.66 -10.27
N ASN A 60 -10.85 19.33 -10.61
CA ASN A 60 -11.99 20.25 -10.46
C ASN A 60 -12.46 20.46 -9.00
N ILE A 61 -12.01 19.65 -8.03
CA ILE A 61 -12.28 19.88 -6.61
C ILE A 61 -11.40 21.01 -6.04
N GLY A 62 -10.30 21.35 -6.71
CA GLY A 62 -9.35 22.38 -6.28
C GLY A 62 -9.44 23.74 -6.99
N GLY A 63 -10.24 23.87 -8.05
CA GLY A 63 -10.22 25.05 -8.92
C GLY A 63 -9.12 24.99 -9.99
N THR A 64 -9.23 25.81 -11.04
CA THR A 64 -8.37 25.78 -12.24
C THR A 64 -6.94 26.30 -12.06
N ASP A 65 -6.46 26.44 -10.82
CA ASP A 65 -5.14 27.00 -10.53
C ASP A 65 -4.06 25.94 -10.40
N SER A 66 -2.89 26.24 -10.98
CA SER A 66 -1.63 25.47 -10.85
C SER A 66 -1.28 25.10 -9.40
N MET A 67 -1.82 25.83 -8.41
CA MET A 67 -1.62 25.64 -6.97
C MET A 67 -2.37 24.45 -6.34
N VAL A 68 -3.30 23.81 -7.05
CA VAL A 68 -4.08 22.66 -6.51
C VAL A 68 -3.20 21.47 -6.16
N LYS A 69 -2.10 21.26 -6.90
CA LYS A 69 -1.17 20.14 -6.65
C LYS A 69 -0.42 20.25 -5.33
N ASP A 70 -0.29 21.46 -4.78
CA ASP A 70 0.46 21.73 -3.55
C ASP A 70 -0.46 21.95 -2.33
N THR A 71 -1.77 22.04 -2.57
CA THR A 71 -2.76 22.11 -1.49
C THR A 71 -3.18 20.71 -1.07
N PRO A 72 -3.03 20.33 0.22
CA PRO A 72 -3.49 19.03 0.67
C PRO A 72 -5.00 18.91 0.57
N MET A 73 -5.48 17.73 0.18
CA MET A 73 -6.88 17.39 0.14
C MET A 73 -7.51 17.47 1.53
N LYS A 74 -8.75 17.97 1.58
CA LYS A 74 -9.58 17.97 2.79
C LYS A 74 -10.39 16.68 2.84
N LEU A 75 -9.78 15.64 3.40
CA LEU A 75 -10.44 14.36 3.66
C LEU A 75 -11.11 14.40 5.05
N LYS A 76 -12.32 13.84 5.16
CA LYS A 76 -13.05 13.70 6.42
C LYS A 76 -12.26 12.81 7.39
N ALA A 77 -11.75 11.68 6.94
CA ALA A 77 -10.94 10.77 7.76
C ALA A 77 -9.71 11.49 8.35
N ILE A 78 -9.04 12.32 7.54
CA ILE A 78 -7.89 13.12 8.01
C ILE A 78 -8.32 14.21 8.99
N THR A 79 -9.47 14.84 8.75
CA THR A 79 -10.02 15.88 9.64
C THR A 79 -10.36 15.30 11.02
N ASP A 80 -10.92 14.10 11.04
CA ASP A 80 -11.35 13.39 12.25
C ASP A 80 -10.21 12.58 12.92
N TRP A 81 -8.98 12.67 12.39
CA TRP A 81 -7.82 11.85 12.80
C TRP A 81 -7.56 11.84 14.31
N GLY A 82 -7.68 13.01 14.94
CA GLY A 82 -7.35 13.23 16.35
C GLY A 82 -8.52 13.02 17.32
N SER A 83 -9.72 12.70 16.82
CA SER A 83 -10.96 12.63 17.61
C SER A 83 -11.72 11.30 17.46
N GLN A 84 -11.64 10.60 16.32
CA GLN A 84 -12.58 9.52 15.99
C GLN A 84 -11.94 8.17 15.69
N GLY A 85 -10.89 7.75 16.41
CA GLY A 85 -10.33 6.40 16.25
C GLY A 85 -9.81 6.06 14.84
N ILE A 86 -9.71 7.05 13.94
CA ILE A 86 -9.43 6.87 12.51
C ILE A 86 -8.18 6.03 12.27
N ARG A 87 -8.25 5.13 11.29
CA ARG A 87 -7.20 4.21 10.88
C ARG A 87 -6.81 4.44 9.43
N VAL A 88 -5.76 3.73 8.99
CA VAL A 88 -5.20 3.88 7.64
C VAL A 88 -6.24 3.54 6.58
N TRP A 89 -7.00 2.48 6.79
CA TRP A 89 -8.02 2.01 5.85
C TRP A 89 -9.17 2.99 5.66
N ASP A 90 -9.51 3.81 6.66
CA ASP A 90 -10.54 4.84 6.51
C ASP A 90 -10.10 5.91 5.49
N VAL A 91 -8.82 6.31 5.56
CA VAL A 91 -8.21 7.26 4.61
C VAL A 91 -8.14 6.64 3.20
N VAL A 92 -7.72 5.38 3.10
CA VAL A 92 -7.64 4.66 1.82
C VAL A 92 -9.03 4.50 1.19
N SER A 93 -10.02 4.09 1.97
CA SER A 93 -11.41 3.95 1.52
C SER A 93 -11.96 5.27 0.99
N GLU A 94 -11.77 6.36 1.73
CA GLU A 94 -12.22 7.69 1.30
C GLU A 94 -11.57 8.11 -0.03
N LEU A 95 -10.26 7.91 -0.17
CA LEU A 95 -9.54 8.20 -1.42
C LEU A 95 -10.06 7.39 -2.61
N VAL A 96 -10.28 6.09 -2.43
CA VAL A 96 -10.80 5.21 -3.49
C VAL A 96 -12.22 5.61 -3.91
N CYS A 97 -13.07 5.96 -2.93
CA CYS A 97 -14.43 6.43 -3.18
C CYS A 97 -14.48 7.75 -3.94
N LEU A 98 -13.48 8.63 -3.78
CA LEU A 98 -13.37 9.87 -4.54
C LEU A 98 -12.98 9.65 -6.01
N CYS A 99 -12.23 8.58 -6.30
CA CYS A 99 -11.77 8.24 -7.65
C CYS A 99 -12.86 7.65 -8.55
N THR A 100 -13.93 7.10 -7.99
CA THR A 100 -14.91 6.28 -8.73
C THR A 100 -16.33 6.84 -8.58
N VAL A 101 -17.09 6.94 -9.69
CA VAL A 101 -18.52 7.30 -9.67
C VAL A 101 -19.30 6.28 -10.51
N PRO A 102 -20.28 5.57 -9.91
CA PRO A 102 -20.63 5.61 -8.48
C PRO A 102 -19.48 5.10 -7.59
N SER A 103 -19.50 5.46 -6.30
CA SER A 103 -18.52 4.93 -5.35
C SER A 103 -18.57 3.40 -5.32
N PRO A 104 -17.44 2.73 -5.14
CA PRO A 104 -17.36 1.30 -5.33
C PRO A 104 -18.00 0.58 -4.15
N SER A 105 -18.64 -0.55 -4.44
CA SER A 105 -19.29 -1.34 -3.40
C SER A 105 -18.31 -2.06 -2.45
N ASN A 106 -17.03 -2.11 -2.83
CA ASN A 106 -15.89 -2.53 -2.01
C ASN A 106 -14.68 -1.66 -2.39
N PRO A 107 -14.22 -0.72 -1.54
CA PRO A 107 -13.07 0.13 -1.82
C PRO A 107 -11.72 -0.60 -1.72
N PHE A 108 -11.71 -1.84 -1.22
CA PHE A 108 -10.53 -2.69 -1.12
C PHE A 108 -10.54 -3.86 -2.09
N ALA A 109 -11.37 -3.81 -3.12
CA ALA A 109 -11.40 -4.83 -4.16
C ALA A 109 -10.03 -4.93 -4.86
N LEU A 110 -9.52 -6.14 -5.02
CA LEU A 110 -8.19 -6.38 -5.58
C LEU A 110 -8.29 -6.81 -7.05
N ASP A 111 -7.42 -6.26 -7.89
CA ASP A 111 -7.21 -6.83 -9.22
C ASP A 111 -6.34 -8.10 -9.13
N MET A 112 -6.99 -9.24 -8.96
CA MET A 112 -6.30 -10.52 -8.88
C MET A 112 -5.61 -10.92 -10.18
N ARG A 113 -6.01 -10.38 -11.34
CA ARG A 113 -5.32 -10.64 -12.61
C ARG A 113 -4.00 -9.90 -12.63
N TYR A 114 -4.03 -8.63 -12.22
CA TYR A 114 -2.83 -7.82 -12.03
C TYR A 114 -1.82 -8.50 -11.11
N LEU A 115 -2.24 -8.87 -9.90
CA LEU A 115 -1.37 -9.51 -8.91
C LEU A 115 -0.75 -10.81 -9.45
N LYS A 116 -1.52 -11.63 -10.17
CA LYS A 116 -1.03 -12.88 -10.78
C LYS A 116 -0.05 -12.66 -11.93
N ASN A 117 -0.01 -11.46 -12.53
CA ASN A 117 0.89 -11.15 -13.63
C ASN A 117 2.19 -10.46 -13.19
N LEU A 118 2.28 -9.99 -11.94
CA LEU A 118 3.50 -9.43 -11.38
C LEU A 118 4.67 -10.44 -11.43
N PRO A 119 5.93 -9.98 -11.65
CA PRO A 119 7.12 -10.78 -11.45
C PRO A 119 7.13 -11.45 -10.07
N LEU A 120 7.66 -12.68 -9.99
CA LEU A 120 7.56 -13.48 -8.76
C LEU A 120 8.01 -12.76 -7.47
N PRO A 121 9.15 -12.03 -7.44
CA PRO A 121 9.56 -11.31 -6.23
C PRO A 121 8.57 -10.20 -5.83
N GLU A 122 8.07 -9.45 -6.81
CA GLU A 122 7.09 -8.38 -6.61
C GLU A 122 5.75 -8.94 -6.18
N ARG A 123 5.27 -10.01 -6.83
CA ARG A 123 4.05 -10.72 -6.46
C ARG A 123 4.11 -11.18 -5.00
N PHE A 124 5.24 -11.76 -4.58
CA PHE A 124 5.41 -12.22 -3.20
C PHE A 124 5.30 -11.07 -2.21
N LEU A 125 6.05 -10.00 -2.47
CA LEU A 125 6.08 -8.82 -1.60
C LEU A 125 4.71 -8.13 -1.53
N VAL A 126 4.12 -7.81 -2.68
CA VAL A 126 2.84 -7.10 -2.79
C VAL A 126 1.70 -7.93 -2.20
N SER A 127 1.63 -9.23 -2.50
CA SER A 127 0.58 -10.09 -1.93
C SER A 127 0.69 -10.20 -0.40
N GLY A 128 1.91 -10.26 0.16
CA GLY A 128 2.12 -10.29 1.61
C GLY A 128 1.74 -8.97 2.28
N ALA A 129 2.12 -7.84 1.68
CA ALA A 129 1.78 -6.52 2.19
C ALA A 129 0.28 -6.24 2.16
N LEU A 130 -0.38 -6.52 1.04
CA LEU A 130 -1.83 -6.39 0.91
C LEU A 130 -2.56 -7.31 1.89
N LEU A 131 -2.05 -8.54 2.10
CA LEU A 131 -2.66 -9.50 3.02
C LEU A 131 -2.57 -8.98 4.45
N ASN A 132 -1.40 -8.51 4.88
CA ASN A 132 -1.23 -7.90 6.19
C ASN A 132 -2.18 -6.70 6.40
N PHE A 133 -2.32 -5.83 5.39
CA PHE A 133 -3.22 -4.68 5.44
C PHE A 133 -4.69 -5.10 5.59
N LEU A 134 -5.17 -6.01 4.73
CA LEU A 134 -6.57 -6.45 4.75
C LEU A 134 -6.91 -7.34 5.94
N GLU A 135 -5.97 -8.15 6.43
CA GLU A 135 -6.17 -8.93 7.67
C GLU A 135 -6.24 -7.99 8.88
N THR A 136 -5.42 -6.94 8.92
CA THR A 136 -5.52 -5.92 9.98
C THR A 136 -6.89 -5.22 9.93
N TYR A 137 -7.39 -4.88 8.75
CA TYR A 137 -8.76 -4.37 8.60
C TYR A 137 -9.81 -5.40 9.05
N ALA A 138 -9.69 -6.67 8.66
CA ALA A 138 -10.66 -7.70 9.05
C ALA A 138 -10.70 -7.94 10.57
N VAL A 139 -9.59 -7.73 11.28
CA VAL A 139 -9.53 -7.90 12.73
C VAL A 139 -10.03 -6.68 13.49
N TYR A 140 -9.63 -5.47 13.06
CA TYR A 140 -9.83 -4.23 13.83
C TYR A 140 -10.83 -3.25 13.20
N GLY A 141 -11.29 -3.52 11.98
CA GLY A 141 -12.25 -2.72 11.25
C GLY A 141 -13.66 -2.83 11.81
N ASN A 142 -14.51 -1.87 11.43
CA ASN A 142 -15.91 -1.87 11.81
C ASN A 142 -16.67 -2.94 11.02
N ARG A 143 -17.27 -3.91 11.72
CA ARG A 143 -18.03 -5.02 11.11
C ARG A 143 -19.36 -4.60 10.53
N ASP A 144 -19.88 -3.44 10.95
CA ASP A 144 -21.16 -2.91 10.46
C ASP A 144 -21.01 -2.21 9.09
N GLU A 145 -19.78 -2.09 8.58
CA GLU A 145 -19.53 -1.54 7.25
C GLU A 145 -20.07 -2.46 6.15
N LEU A 146 -20.81 -1.90 5.19
CA LEU A 146 -21.45 -2.65 4.10
C LEU A 146 -20.47 -3.46 3.23
N HIS A 147 -19.20 -3.08 3.22
CA HIS A 147 -18.16 -3.74 2.44
C HIS A 147 -17.36 -4.78 3.25
N TYR A 148 -17.58 -4.91 4.57
CA TYR A 148 -16.79 -5.76 5.45
C TYR A 148 -16.71 -7.21 4.98
N ASP A 149 -17.86 -7.84 4.71
CA ASP A 149 -17.92 -9.23 4.25
C ASP A 149 -17.19 -9.43 2.91
N LYS A 150 -17.25 -8.43 2.03
CA LYS A 150 -16.53 -8.47 0.75
C LYS A 150 -15.02 -8.43 0.95
N VAL A 151 -14.53 -7.62 1.90
CA VAL A 151 -13.10 -7.58 2.25
C VAL A 151 -12.65 -8.92 2.82
N VAL A 152 -13.47 -9.58 3.64
CA VAL A 152 -13.15 -10.92 4.18
C VAL A 152 -13.02 -11.95 3.05
N GLU A 153 -13.83 -11.87 1.99
CA GLU A 153 -13.68 -12.72 0.81
C GLU A 153 -12.41 -12.39 -0.01
N GLU A 154 -12.03 -11.11 -0.13
CA GLU A 154 -10.76 -10.69 -0.75
C GLU A 154 -9.56 -11.29 0.00
N VAL A 155 -9.57 -11.25 1.32
CA VAL A 155 -8.51 -11.85 2.18
C VAL A 155 -8.33 -13.33 1.87
N LYS A 156 -9.41 -14.11 1.73
CA LYS A 156 -9.33 -15.54 1.42
C LYS A 156 -8.65 -15.78 0.07
N SER A 157 -9.01 -15.00 -0.94
CA SER A 157 -8.44 -15.12 -2.29
C SER A 157 -6.98 -14.70 -2.34
N LEU A 158 -6.64 -13.60 -1.68
CA LEU A 158 -5.28 -13.10 -1.60
C LEU A 158 -4.37 -14.04 -0.81
N ARG A 159 -4.85 -14.62 0.30
CA ARG A 159 -4.08 -15.60 1.10
C ARG A 159 -3.70 -16.82 0.28
N ARG A 160 -4.62 -17.36 -0.52
CA ARG A 160 -4.33 -18.48 -1.44
C ARG A 160 -3.22 -18.11 -2.43
N LEU A 161 -3.30 -16.92 -3.03
CA LEU A 161 -2.27 -16.41 -3.94
C LEU A 161 -0.91 -16.26 -3.23
N HIS A 162 -0.89 -15.69 -2.03
CA HIS A 162 0.35 -15.47 -1.28
C HIS A 162 1.05 -16.79 -0.92
N VAL A 163 0.31 -17.78 -0.41
CA VAL A 163 0.85 -19.10 -0.06
C VAL A 163 1.40 -19.84 -1.28
N GLN A 164 0.68 -19.77 -2.42
CA GLN A 164 1.17 -20.31 -3.67
C GLN A 164 2.47 -19.62 -4.11
N THR A 165 2.49 -18.29 -4.07
CA THR A 165 3.65 -17.48 -4.47
C THR A 165 4.86 -17.77 -3.57
N LEU A 166 4.65 -17.89 -2.25
CA LEU A 166 5.69 -18.28 -1.28
C LEU A 166 6.30 -19.64 -1.64
N SER A 167 5.46 -20.62 -1.98
CA SER A 167 5.90 -21.95 -2.40
C SER A 167 6.75 -21.90 -3.67
N GLU A 168 6.37 -21.06 -4.64
CA GLU A 168 7.14 -20.85 -5.88
C GLU A 168 8.48 -20.15 -5.62
N VAL A 169 8.52 -19.18 -4.71
CA VAL A 169 9.77 -18.52 -4.29
C VAL A 169 10.72 -19.50 -3.61
N GLN A 170 10.22 -20.33 -2.69
CA GLN A 170 11.02 -21.34 -1.97
C GLN A 170 11.57 -22.43 -2.89
N ARG A 171 10.85 -22.78 -3.96
CA ARG A 171 11.29 -23.78 -4.93
C ARG A 171 12.40 -23.29 -5.86
N ARG A 172 12.69 -21.99 -5.93
CA ARG A 172 13.87 -21.50 -6.66
C ARG A 172 15.11 -21.91 -5.86
N PRO A 173 15.90 -22.90 -6.32
CA PRO A 173 17.20 -23.13 -5.71
C PRO A 173 17.98 -21.84 -5.93
N GLY A 174 18.66 -21.35 -4.89
CA GLY A 174 19.64 -20.29 -5.07
C GLY A 174 20.50 -20.64 -6.28
N ARG A 175 20.64 -19.71 -7.23
CA ARG A 175 21.51 -19.86 -8.39
C ARG A 175 22.91 -20.14 -7.84
N SER A 176 23.22 -21.43 -7.68
CA SER A 176 24.54 -21.93 -7.34
C SER A 176 25.42 -21.49 -8.51
N THR A 177 26.07 -20.36 -8.32
CA THR A 177 27.20 -19.93 -9.12
C THR A 177 28.30 -20.90 -8.75
N ARG A 178 28.28 -22.09 -9.35
CA ARG A 178 29.51 -22.87 -9.52
C ARG A 178 30.37 -22.01 -10.44
N PRO A 179 31.54 -21.50 -9.98
CA PRO A 179 32.50 -20.96 -10.93
C PRO A 179 32.87 -22.10 -11.87
N ALA A 180 32.75 -21.87 -13.17
CA ALA A 180 33.34 -22.77 -14.14
C ALA A 180 34.86 -22.70 -13.93
N THR A 181 35.43 -23.73 -13.32
CA THR A 181 36.88 -23.91 -13.26
C THR A 181 37.39 -24.00 -14.71
N PRO A 182 38.32 -23.15 -15.15
CA PRO A 182 39.01 -23.39 -16.40
C PRO A 182 39.86 -24.64 -16.21
N ALA A 183 39.70 -25.63 -17.09
CA ALA A 183 40.58 -26.79 -17.14
C ALA A 183 41.99 -26.30 -17.50
N SER A 184 42.89 -26.33 -16.52
CA SER A 184 44.33 -26.25 -16.72
C SER A 184 44.79 -27.57 -17.37
N GLY A 185 45.04 -27.53 -18.68
CA GLY A 185 45.76 -28.56 -19.41
C GLY A 185 47.15 -28.02 -19.77
N GLU A 186 48.10 -28.18 -18.84
CA GLU A 186 49.53 -28.17 -19.14
C GLU A 186 50.01 -29.62 -19.25
N SER A 187 50.56 -29.99 -20.41
CA SER A 187 51.69 -30.92 -20.56
C SER A 187 52.19 -30.80 -22.01
N SER A 188 53.34 -30.15 -22.23
CA SER A 188 54.66 -30.79 -22.44
C SER A 188 54.89 -31.10 -23.93
N GLU A 189 55.73 -30.32 -24.62
CA GLU A 189 57.18 -30.52 -24.80
C GLU A 189 57.49 -31.42 -26.02
N GLU A 190 58.19 -30.80 -26.98
CA GLU A 190 59.28 -31.33 -27.83
C GLU A 190 59.13 -32.69 -28.54
N GLU A 191 58.94 -32.68 -29.86
CA GLU A 191 59.99 -32.89 -30.90
C GLU A 191 59.42 -32.59 -32.30
#